data_AF-A0A397SX98-F1
#
_entry.id   AF-A0A397SX98-F1
#
_cell.length_a   1.000
_cell.length_b   1.000
_cell.length_c   1.000
_cell.angle_alpha   90.00
_cell.angle_beta   90.00
_cell.angle_gamma   90.00
#
_symmetry.space_group_name_H-M   'P 1'
#
loop_
_entity.id
_entity.type
_entity.pdbx_description
1 polymer ?
#
loop_
_entity_poly.entity_id
_entity_poly.type
_entity_poly.pdbx_seq_one_letter_code
_entity_poly.pdbx_strand_id
1 'polypeptide(L)'
;MGRVNSNKLKRLETNSIKSKQKKREIERDINHAKNRQNEPVRKENFDMKEIKNIDKQEETLSETVSGNSSIISSDEDSMNYNSIPKMKKPSKNTTSSFAETMNKLLTAPVNQTPVLSRSKGIEREIDEAKLEYKARRAISMEKKKLASKDRVKADLTSIDYERKLRKLATRGVVQLFNAIRKSQKTTDDVIKAVGGEPKLTSRDAEDVANMSKETFLDFLKGGN
;
A
#
# COMPACT_ATOMS: atom_id res chain seq x y z
N MET A 1 26.65 -52.75 32.28
CA MET A 1 26.72 -51.65 31.29
C MET A 1 25.30 -51.14 31.02
N GLY A 2 24.95 -49.95 31.51
CA GLY A 2 23.61 -49.37 31.33
C GLY A 2 23.43 -48.83 29.91
N ARG A 3 22.37 -49.28 29.22
CA ARG A 3 22.03 -48.81 27.86
C ARG A 3 21.52 -47.37 27.95
N VAL A 4 22.29 -46.42 27.41
CA VAL A 4 21.93 -45.00 27.36
C VAL A 4 20.73 -44.81 26.44
N ASN A 5 19.71 -44.09 26.91
CA ASN A 5 18.47 -43.86 26.20
C ASN A 5 18.71 -43.02 24.94
N SER A 6 18.62 -43.66 23.76
CA SER A 6 18.93 -43.09 22.45
C SER A 6 18.11 -41.84 22.11
N ASN A 7 16.89 -41.71 22.65
CA ASN A 7 16.04 -40.56 22.44
C ASN A 7 16.55 -39.29 23.15
N LYS A 8 17.22 -39.45 24.31
CA LYS A 8 17.82 -38.33 25.06
C LYS A 8 19.04 -37.78 24.32
N LEU A 9 19.87 -38.66 23.75
CA LEU A 9 21.03 -38.27 22.93
C LEU A 9 20.58 -37.54 21.67
N LYS A 10 19.58 -38.05 20.94
CA LYS A 10 19.03 -37.38 19.75
C LYS A 10 18.51 -35.97 20.05
N ARG A 11 17.87 -35.75 21.20
CA ARG A 11 17.35 -34.43 21.61
C ARG A 11 18.44 -33.44 21.99
N LEU A 12 19.55 -33.91 22.54
CA LEU A 12 20.70 -33.07 22.86
C LEU A 12 21.44 -32.64 21.58
N GLU A 13 21.58 -33.55 20.62
CA GLU A 13 22.15 -33.24 19.31
C GLU A 13 21.31 -32.23 18.53
N THR A 14 19.98 -32.38 18.50
CA THR A 14 19.10 -31.42 17.78
C THR A 14 19.12 -30.02 18.42
N ASN A 15 19.20 -29.93 19.75
CA ASN A 15 19.35 -28.65 20.45
C ASN A 15 20.71 -27.99 20.17
N SER A 16 21.79 -28.77 20.08
CA SER A 16 23.14 -28.29 19.72
C SER A 16 23.20 -27.79 18.27
N ILE A 17 22.52 -28.48 17.36
CA ILE A 17 22.42 -28.07 15.95
C ILE A 17 21.62 -26.76 15.83
N LYS A 18 20.50 -26.64 16.56
CA LYS A 18 19.64 -25.44 16.53
C LYS A 18 20.34 -24.21 17.12
N SER A 19 21.14 -24.37 18.18
CA SER A 19 21.92 -23.27 18.75
C SER A 19 23.08 -22.84 17.83
N LYS A 20 23.75 -23.77 17.15
CA LYS A 20 24.77 -23.48 16.13
C LYS A 20 24.19 -22.76 14.92
N GLN A 21 22.99 -23.13 14.47
CA GLN A 21 22.30 -22.44 13.37
C GLN A 21 21.93 -21.00 13.74
N LYS A 22 21.33 -20.79 14.93
CA LYS A 22 20.99 -19.45 15.42
C LYS A 22 22.22 -18.53 15.55
N LYS A 23 23.36 -19.07 16.01
CA LYS A 23 24.62 -18.30 16.09
C LYS A 23 25.13 -17.88 14.71
N ARG A 24 25.04 -18.77 13.71
CA ARG A 24 25.43 -18.48 12.32
C ARG A 24 24.52 -17.45 11.64
N GLU A 25 23.23 -17.43 11.95
CA GLU A 25 22.30 -16.40 11.45
C GLU A 25 22.65 -15.02 12.02
N ILE A 26 22.88 -14.93 13.33
CA ILE A 26 23.28 -13.67 13.99
C ILE A 26 24.62 -13.15 13.43
N GLU A 27 25.60 -14.02 13.20
CA GLU A 27 26.89 -13.62 12.59
C GLU A 27 26.72 -13.13 11.13
N ARG A 28 25.80 -13.69 10.35
CA ARG A 28 25.48 -13.22 8.99
C ARG A 28 24.82 -11.84 9.00
N ASP A 29 23.88 -11.62 9.91
CA ASP A 29 23.19 -10.34 10.04
C ASP A 29 24.15 -9.21 10.45
N ILE A 30 25.08 -9.50 11.36
CA ILE A 30 26.13 -8.57 11.78
C ILE A 30 27.08 -8.25 10.61
N ASN A 31 27.45 -9.25 9.80
CA ASN A 31 28.32 -9.03 8.65
C ASN A 31 27.63 -8.24 7.52
N HIS A 32 26.33 -8.47 7.29
CA HIS A 32 25.54 -7.70 6.31
C HIS A 32 25.37 -6.23 6.73
N ALA A 33 25.25 -5.97 8.04
CA ALA A 33 25.20 -4.61 8.57
C ALA A 33 26.54 -3.87 8.44
N LYS A 34 27.67 -4.55 8.67
CA LYS A 34 29.02 -3.96 8.53
C LYS A 34 29.36 -3.62 7.08
N ASN A 35 28.92 -4.45 6.12
CA ASN A 35 29.24 -4.22 4.71
C ASN A 35 28.47 -3.01 4.11
N ARG A 36 27.35 -2.60 4.71
CA ARG A 36 26.61 -1.38 4.31
C ARG A 36 27.29 -0.07 4.71
N GLN A 37 28.26 -0.11 5.64
CA GLN A 37 28.95 1.10 6.10
C GLN A 37 30.21 1.43 5.28
N ASN A 38 30.61 0.57 4.33
CA ASN A 38 31.83 0.71 3.53
C ASN A 38 31.58 1.14 2.07
N GLU A 39 30.40 1.68 1.74
CA GLU A 39 30.15 2.31 0.45
C GLU A 39 30.65 3.78 0.48
N PRO A 40 31.52 4.21 -0.45
CA PRO A 40 32.01 5.58 -0.47
C PRO A 40 30.87 6.55 -0.78
N VAL A 41 30.49 7.37 0.21
CA VAL A 41 29.52 8.45 0.05
C VAL A 41 30.04 9.44 -0.99
N ARG A 42 29.41 9.43 -2.17
CA ARG A 42 29.60 10.45 -3.22
C ARG A 42 29.30 11.82 -2.61
N LYS A 43 30.31 12.70 -2.56
CA LYS A 43 30.15 14.08 -2.11
C LYS A 43 29.41 14.86 -3.19
N GLU A 44 28.08 14.89 -3.13
CA GLU A 44 27.30 15.88 -3.87
C GLU A 44 27.14 17.12 -2.99
N ASN A 45 27.69 18.23 -3.46
CA ASN A 45 27.48 19.54 -2.88
C ASN A 45 26.02 19.93 -3.14
N PHE A 46 25.18 19.84 -2.13
CA PHE A 46 23.81 20.36 -2.22
C PHE A 46 23.85 21.89 -2.23
N ASP A 47 23.79 22.46 -3.44
CA ASP A 47 23.66 23.89 -3.66
C ASP A 47 22.35 24.41 -3.05
N MET A 48 22.47 25.44 -2.23
CA MET A 48 21.40 26.08 -1.44
C MET A 48 20.30 26.76 -2.30
N LYS A 49 20.31 26.59 -3.62
CA LYS A 49 19.38 27.19 -4.58
C LYS A 49 18.17 26.29 -4.91
N GLU A 50 18.23 24.98 -4.64
CA GLU A 50 17.13 24.06 -4.99
C GLU A 50 15.89 24.15 -4.09
N ILE A 51 16.01 24.69 -2.87
CA ILE A 51 14.87 24.75 -1.94
C ILE A 51 13.79 25.77 -2.39
N LYS A 52 14.10 26.67 -3.33
CA LYS A 52 13.12 27.63 -3.90
C LYS A 52 12.28 27.06 -5.06
N ASN A 53 12.60 25.88 -5.58
CA ASN A 53 11.94 25.33 -6.77
C ASN A 53 10.81 24.32 -6.48
N ILE A 54 10.48 24.08 -5.21
CA ILE A 54 9.42 23.12 -4.83
C ILE A 54 8.00 23.73 -4.99
N ASP A 55 7.87 25.05 -5.09
CA ASP A 55 6.56 25.74 -5.14
C ASP A 55 5.95 25.88 -6.56
N LYS A 56 6.44 25.17 -7.59
CA LYS A 56 5.98 25.36 -9.00
C LYS A 56 5.54 24.12 -9.80
N GLN A 57 5.42 22.93 -9.20
CA GLN A 57 5.08 21.72 -9.97
C GLN A 57 3.94 20.85 -9.39
N GLU A 58 2.97 21.41 -8.66
CA GLU A 58 1.77 20.65 -8.24
C GLU A 58 0.45 21.29 -8.67
N GLU A 59 0.43 21.96 -9.82
CA GLU A 59 -0.80 22.30 -10.56
C GLU A 59 -0.78 21.61 -11.93
N THR A 60 -1.11 20.32 -11.95
CA THR A 60 -1.83 19.60 -13.02
C THR A 60 -1.75 18.13 -12.70
N LEU A 61 -2.85 17.48 -12.32
CA LEU A 61 -3.16 16.06 -12.55
C LEU A 61 -4.51 15.73 -11.90
N SER A 62 -5.57 16.21 -12.55
CA SER A 62 -6.94 15.74 -12.36
C SER A 62 -7.50 15.38 -13.73
N GLU A 63 -7.43 14.10 -14.10
CA GLU A 63 -8.38 13.34 -14.93
C GLU A 63 -7.69 12.15 -15.59
N THR A 64 -7.94 10.95 -15.04
CA THR A 64 -8.28 9.78 -15.85
C THR A 64 -9.15 8.87 -15.00
N VAL A 65 -10.45 8.90 -15.25
CA VAL A 65 -11.37 7.85 -14.84
C VAL A 65 -11.20 6.73 -15.87
N SER A 66 -10.67 5.58 -15.49
CA SER A 66 -10.84 4.36 -16.28
C SER A 66 -10.77 3.15 -15.37
N GLY A 67 -11.94 2.61 -15.06
CA GLY A 67 -12.10 1.42 -14.25
C GLY A 67 -11.66 0.20 -15.03
N ASN A 68 -10.59 -0.44 -14.59
CA ASN A 68 -10.18 -1.74 -15.09
C ASN A 68 -10.70 -2.82 -14.14
N SER A 69 -11.99 -3.19 -14.27
CA SER A 69 -12.47 -4.46 -13.74
C SER A 69 -12.35 -5.50 -14.85
N SER A 70 -11.21 -6.19 -14.89
CA SER A 70 -11.08 -7.40 -15.69
C SER A 70 -11.85 -8.53 -14.99
N ILE A 71 -13.15 -8.64 -15.32
CA ILE A 71 -13.88 -9.90 -15.10
C ILE A 71 -13.62 -10.74 -16.35
N ILE A 72 -12.66 -11.65 -16.26
CA ILE A 72 -12.52 -12.73 -17.22
C ILE A 72 -13.51 -13.80 -16.73
N SER A 73 -14.63 -13.93 -17.45
CA SER A 73 -15.49 -15.10 -17.37
C SER A 73 -15.40 -15.77 -18.73
N SER A 74 -14.39 -16.63 -18.87
CA SER A 74 -14.30 -17.55 -19.99
C SER A 74 -15.13 -18.77 -19.61
N ASP A 75 -16.38 -18.80 -20.03
CA ASP A 75 -17.17 -20.03 -20.06
C ASP A 75 -17.38 -20.36 -21.53
N GLU A 76 -16.48 -21.17 -22.09
CA GLU A 76 -16.70 -21.83 -23.37
C GLU A 76 -17.63 -23.03 -23.13
N ASP A 77 -18.93 -22.79 -23.27
CA ASP A 77 -19.90 -23.87 -23.28
C ASP A 77 -20.18 -24.26 -24.75
N SER A 78 -19.44 -25.25 -25.24
CA SER A 78 -19.63 -25.80 -26.59
C SER A 78 -20.95 -26.59 -26.64
N MET A 79 -22.03 -25.93 -27.04
CA MET A 79 -23.33 -26.58 -27.17
C MET A 79 -23.35 -27.49 -28.40
N ASN A 80 -23.50 -28.79 -28.16
CA ASN A 80 -23.69 -29.84 -29.15
C ASN A 80 -25.04 -29.66 -29.88
N TYR A 81 -25.01 -29.16 -31.11
CA TYR A 81 -26.19 -28.89 -31.95
C TYR A 81 -26.88 -30.12 -32.56
N ASN A 82 -26.67 -31.33 -32.04
CA ASN A 82 -27.25 -32.54 -32.61
C ASN A 82 -28.40 -33.09 -31.78
N SER A 83 -29.58 -32.47 -31.91
CA SER A 83 -30.90 -33.14 -31.98
C SER A 83 -32.06 -32.13 -31.86
N ILE A 84 -32.27 -31.31 -32.89
CA ILE A 84 -33.53 -30.57 -33.05
C ILE A 84 -34.57 -31.58 -33.59
N PRO A 85 -35.64 -31.92 -32.85
CA PRO A 85 -36.72 -32.74 -33.40
C PRO A 85 -37.36 -31.96 -34.56
N LYS A 86 -37.37 -32.56 -35.76
CA LYS A 86 -37.96 -31.97 -36.96
C LYS A 86 -39.46 -31.72 -36.72
N MET A 87 -39.82 -30.47 -36.42
CA MET A 87 -41.21 -30.05 -36.39
C MET A 87 -41.82 -30.22 -37.79
N LYS A 88 -43.06 -30.73 -37.83
CA LYS A 88 -43.85 -30.84 -39.06
C LYS A 88 -43.96 -29.44 -39.70
N LYS A 89 -43.61 -29.33 -40.98
CA LYS A 89 -43.73 -28.08 -41.74
C LYS A 89 -45.20 -27.61 -41.71
N PRO A 90 -45.50 -26.35 -41.34
CA PRO A 90 -46.86 -25.85 -41.42
C PRO A 90 -47.30 -25.83 -42.88
N SER A 91 -48.48 -26.38 -43.14
CA SER A 91 -49.09 -26.38 -44.47
C SER A 91 -49.42 -24.96 -44.89
N LYS A 92 -48.83 -24.52 -46.01
CA LYS A 92 -49.19 -23.36 -46.85
C LYS A 92 -50.03 -22.29 -46.14
N ASN A 93 -49.36 -21.30 -45.56
CA ASN A 93 -50.01 -20.07 -45.08
C ASN A 93 -50.66 -19.37 -46.27
N THR A 94 -52.00 -19.33 -46.28
CA THR A 94 -52.75 -18.47 -47.20
C THR A 94 -52.51 -17.01 -46.81
N THR A 95 -52.52 -16.10 -47.78
CA THR A 95 -52.43 -14.64 -47.54
C THR A 95 -53.50 -14.15 -46.56
N SER A 96 -54.67 -14.81 -46.50
CA SER A 96 -55.73 -14.55 -45.51
C SER A 96 -55.29 -14.87 -44.09
N SER A 97 -54.62 -16.00 -43.85
CA SER A 97 -54.12 -16.37 -42.52
C SER A 97 -53.00 -15.44 -42.04
N PHE A 98 -52.17 -14.95 -42.97
CA PHE A 98 -51.19 -13.91 -42.67
C PHE A 98 -51.85 -12.56 -42.33
N ALA A 99 -52.88 -12.15 -43.08
CA ALA A 99 -53.63 -10.92 -42.78
C ALA A 99 -54.36 -11.00 -41.43
N GLU A 100 -54.96 -12.14 -41.09
CA GLU A 100 -55.62 -12.37 -39.79
C GLU A 100 -54.62 -12.32 -38.62
N THR A 101 -53.44 -12.92 -38.78
CA THR A 101 -52.39 -12.84 -37.75
C THR A 101 -51.85 -11.42 -37.59
N MET A 102 -51.65 -10.68 -38.68
CA MET A 102 -51.28 -9.25 -38.62
C MET A 102 -52.35 -8.39 -37.97
N ASN A 103 -53.63 -8.59 -38.30
CA ASN A 103 -54.74 -7.90 -37.65
C ASN A 103 -54.81 -8.20 -36.16
N LYS A 104 -54.56 -9.46 -35.76
CA LYS A 104 -54.52 -9.87 -34.35
C LYS A 104 -53.34 -9.26 -33.59
N LEU A 105 -52.19 -9.09 -34.23
CA LEU A 105 -51.02 -8.42 -33.64
C LEU A 105 -51.25 -6.90 -33.50
N LEU A 106 -51.92 -6.27 -34.46
CA LEU A 106 -52.22 -4.84 -34.44
C LEU A 106 -53.34 -4.46 -33.46
N THR A 107 -54.31 -5.35 -33.25
CA THR A 107 -55.43 -5.14 -32.31
C THR A 107 -55.13 -5.60 -30.88
N ALA A 108 -54.04 -6.32 -30.65
CA ALA A 108 -53.61 -6.70 -29.32
C ALA A 108 -53.19 -5.45 -28.51
N PRO A 109 -53.63 -5.31 -27.25
CA PRO A 109 -53.21 -4.18 -26.43
C PRO A 109 -51.69 -4.24 -26.17
N VAL A 110 -50.98 -3.21 -26.63
CA VAL A 110 -49.54 -3.05 -26.39
C VAL A 110 -49.37 -2.49 -24.98
N ASN A 111 -48.82 -3.30 -24.07
CA ASN A 111 -48.39 -2.81 -22.75
C ASN A 111 -47.16 -1.92 -22.93
N GLN A 112 -47.07 -0.82 -22.18
CA GLN A 112 -45.93 0.13 -22.22
C GLN A 112 -44.59 -0.47 -21.77
N THR A 113 -44.60 -1.69 -21.24
CA THR A 113 -43.40 -2.40 -20.82
C THR A 113 -42.70 -3.05 -22.02
N PRO A 114 -41.39 -2.88 -22.20
CA PRO A 114 -40.66 -3.46 -23.32
C PRO A 114 -40.80 -4.99 -23.33
N VAL A 115 -40.86 -5.60 -24.52
CA VAL A 115 -41.20 -7.03 -24.72
C VAL A 115 -40.29 -7.98 -23.92
N LEU A 116 -39.04 -7.57 -23.66
CA LEU A 116 -38.05 -8.34 -22.88
C LEU A 116 -38.24 -8.28 -21.36
N SER A 117 -39.06 -7.37 -20.83
CA SER A 117 -39.38 -7.34 -19.38
C SER A 117 -40.43 -8.38 -18.98
N ARG A 118 -41.05 -9.07 -19.93
CA ARG A 118 -42.08 -10.08 -19.64
C ARG A 118 -41.51 -11.40 -19.12
N SER A 119 -40.23 -11.68 -19.35
CA SER A 119 -39.57 -12.84 -18.75
C SER A 119 -39.31 -12.54 -17.27
N LYS A 120 -40.11 -13.16 -16.40
CA LYS A 120 -40.04 -13.00 -14.94
C LYS A 120 -38.65 -13.31 -14.35
N GLY A 121 -37.81 -14.06 -15.06
CA GLY A 121 -36.42 -14.31 -14.66
C GLY A 121 -35.53 -13.07 -14.78
N ILE A 122 -35.59 -12.38 -15.92
CA ILE A 122 -34.74 -11.21 -16.20
C ILE A 122 -35.14 -10.02 -15.33
N GLU A 123 -36.44 -9.82 -15.10
CA GLU A 123 -36.94 -8.77 -14.21
C GLU A 123 -36.45 -8.96 -12.75
N ARG A 124 -36.51 -10.20 -12.24
CA ARG A 124 -36.01 -10.54 -10.91
C ARG A 124 -34.51 -10.34 -10.81
N GLU A 125 -33.74 -10.79 -11.79
CA GLU A 125 -32.28 -10.62 -11.81
C GLU A 125 -31.87 -9.14 -11.82
N ILE A 126 -32.56 -8.30 -12.60
CA ILE A 126 -32.32 -6.86 -12.62
C ILE A 126 -32.63 -6.22 -11.26
N ASP A 127 -33.73 -6.61 -10.63
CA ASP A 127 -34.12 -6.06 -9.33
C ASP A 127 -33.21 -6.56 -8.19
N GLU A 128 -32.80 -7.83 -8.23
CA GLU A 128 -31.79 -8.40 -7.34
C GLU A 128 -30.44 -7.69 -7.50
N ALA A 129 -29.97 -7.47 -8.74
CA ALA A 129 -28.74 -6.73 -9.02
C ALA A 129 -28.80 -5.27 -8.52
N LYS A 130 -29.95 -4.60 -8.66
CA LYS A 130 -30.14 -3.25 -8.09
C LYS A 130 -30.09 -3.27 -6.57
N LEU A 131 -30.70 -4.27 -5.93
CA LEU A 131 -30.69 -4.41 -4.47
C LEU A 131 -29.28 -4.74 -3.96
N GLU A 132 -28.58 -5.64 -4.63
CA GLU A 132 -27.20 -5.98 -4.32
C GLU A 132 -26.27 -4.76 -4.48
N TYR A 133 -26.42 -3.98 -5.55
CA TYR A 133 -25.66 -2.75 -5.74
C TYR A 133 -25.87 -1.76 -4.59
N LYS A 134 -27.12 -1.56 -4.15
CA LYS A 134 -27.45 -0.69 -3.00
C LYS A 134 -26.83 -1.23 -1.70
N ALA A 135 -26.93 -2.54 -1.45
CA ALA A 135 -26.35 -3.18 -0.28
C ALA A 135 -24.81 -3.04 -0.28
N ARG A 136 -24.16 -3.31 -1.42
CA ARG A 136 -22.71 -3.15 -1.59
C ARG A 136 -22.28 -1.71 -1.38
N ARG A 137 -23.03 -0.74 -1.91
CA ARG A 137 -22.76 0.69 -1.70
C ARG A 137 -22.89 1.08 -0.22
N ALA A 138 -23.90 0.58 0.49
CA ALA A 138 -24.06 0.82 1.92
C ALA A 138 -22.86 0.27 2.73
N ILE A 139 -22.45 -0.97 2.46
CA ILE A 139 -21.28 -1.61 3.10
C ILE A 139 -20.00 -0.80 2.82
N SER A 140 -19.77 -0.39 1.57
CA SER A 140 -18.60 0.43 1.22
C SER A 140 -18.61 1.78 1.93
N MET A 141 -19.78 2.42 2.06
CA MET A 141 -19.93 3.69 2.77
C MET A 141 -19.67 3.53 4.26
N GLU A 142 -20.15 2.46 4.88
CA GLU A 142 -19.88 2.15 6.29
C GLU A 142 -18.40 1.88 6.54
N LYS A 143 -17.77 1.04 5.71
CA LYS A 143 -16.31 0.79 5.76
C LYS A 143 -15.52 2.08 5.63
N LYS A 144 -15.91 2.96 4.70
CA LYS A 144 -15.29 4.27 4.53
C LYS A 144 -15.49 5.16 5.75
N LYS A 145 -16.69 5.17 6.35
CA LYS A 145 -17.00 5.94 7.57
C LYS A 145 -16.14 5.49 8.74
N LEU A 146 -16.02 4.18 8.97
CA LEU A 146 -15.15 3.59 10.00
C LEU A 146 -13.68 3.99 9.77
N ALA A 147 -13.17 3.87 8.54
CA ALA A 147 -11.81 4.26 8.21
C ALA A 147 -11.56 5.78 8.34
N SER A 148 -12.60 6.61 8.18
CA SER A 148 -12.49 8.07 8.31
C SER A 148 -12.77 8.61 9.70
N LYS A 149 -13.17 7.77 10.67
CA LYS A 149 -13.63 8.21 12.00
C LYS A 149 -12.59 9.06 12.72
N ASP A 150 -11.32 8.68 12.62
CA ASP A 150 -10.22 9.34 13.32
C ASP A 150 -9.41 10.28 12.40
N ARG A 151 -9.80 10.40 11.13
CA ARG A 151 -9.10 11.23 10.15
C ARG A 151 -9.71 12.62 10.06
N VAL A 152 -9.01 13.61 10.61
CA VAL A 152 -9.32 15.04 10.37
C VAL A 152 -8.90 15.37 8.94
N LYS A 153 -9.86 15.72 8.08
CA LYS A 153 -9.57 16.24 6.74
C LYS A 153 -9.13 17.70 6.90
N ALA A 154 -7.97 18.04 6.32
CA ALA A 154 -7.56 19.43 6.22
C ALA A 154 -8.59 20.21 5.38
N ASP A 155 -9.09 21.30 5.95
CA ASP A 155 -9.95 22.26 5.26
C ASP A 155 -9.08 23.41 4.70
N LEU A 156 -9.53 24.07 3.64
CA LEU A 156 -8.78 25.17 2.99
C LEU A 156 -8.42 26.29 3.98
N THR A 157 -9.27 26.51 4.98
CA THR A 157 -9.04 27.49 6.06
C THR A 157 -7.91 27.10 7.02
N SER A 158 -7.63 25.80 7.18
CA SER A 158 -6.61 25.27 8.10
C SER A 158 -5.22 25.08 7.46
N ILE A 159 -5.10 25.20 6.13
CA ILE A 159 -3.86 24.92 5.38
C ILE A 159 -2.71 25.79 5.87
N ASP A 160 -2.95 27.07 6.14
CA ASP A 160 -1.88 27.99 6.57
C ASP A 160 -1.38 27.68 7.98
N TYR A 161 -2.27 27.31 8.90
CA TYR A 161 -1.90 26.90 10.24
C TYR A 161 -1.11 25.58 10.21
N GLU A 162 -1.55 24.61 9.42
CA GLU A 162 -0.83 23.35 9.24
C GLU A 162 0.55 23.56 8.60
N ARG A 163 0.65 24.42 7.58
CA ARG A 163 1.93 24.78 6.94
C ARG A 163 2.89 25.43 7.93
N LYS A 164 2.39 26.25 8.87
CA LYS A 164 3.19 26.80 9.98
C LYS A 164 3.68 25.70 10.92
N LEU A 165 2.82 24.77 11.33
CA LEU A 165 3.21 23.64 12.18
C LEU A 165 4.25 22.75 11.52
N ARG A 166 4.08 22.43 10.22
CA ARG A 166 5.05 21.67 9.43
C ARG A 166 6.41 22.37 9.40
N LYS A 167 6.41 23.69 9.17
CA LYS A 167 7.62 24.52 9.19
C LYS A 167 8.28 24.57 10.57
N LEU A 168 7.50 24.59 11.65
CA LEU A 168 8.01 24.57 13.02
C LEU A 168 8.68 23.22 13.33
N ALA A 169 8.03 22.11 12.97
CA ALA A 169 8.56 20.77 13.16
C ALA A 169 9.86 20.55 12.37
N THR A 170 9.91 20.97 11.09
CA THR A 170 11.13 20.86 10.28
C THR A 170 12.25 21.75 10.80
N ARG A 171 11.95 22.97 11.25
CA ARG A 171 12.92 23.85 11.93
C ARG A 171 13.55 23.18 13.14
N GLY A 172 12.75 22.54 14.00
CA GLY A 172 13.25 21.82 15.17
C GLY A 172 14.18 20.65 14.82
N VAL A 173 13.76 19.80 13.86
CA VAL A 173 14.58 18.66 13.41
C VAL A 173 15.89 19.13 12.78
N VAL A 174 15.85 20.16 11.93
CA VAL A 174 17.04 20.73 11.29
C VAL A 174 17.98 21.36 12.32
N GLN A 175 17.44 22.04 13.33
CA GLN A 175 18.24 22.63 14.41
C GLN A 175 18.99 21.56 15.21
N LEU A 176 18.32 20.46 15.57
CA LEU A 176 18.95 19.33 16.27
C LEU A 176 20.03 18.68 15.42
N PHE A 177 19.76 18.45 14.13
CA PHE A 177 20.74 17.84 13.23
C PHE A 177 21.96 18.73 13.01
N ASN A 178 21.75 20.04 12.90
CA ASN A 178 22.84 21.01 12.80
C ASN A 178 23.64 21.11 14.10
N ALA A 179 22.99 21.02 15.27
CA ALA A 179 23.67 21.00 16.56
C ALA A 179 24.57 19.76 16.71
N ILE A 180 24.06 18.57 16.38
CA ILE A 180 24.82 17.32 16.40
C ILE A 180 25.98 17.38 15.39
N ARG A 181 25.74 17.88 14.17
CA ARG A 181 26.82 18.04 13.18
C ARG A 181 27.90 19.02 13.64
N LYS A 182 27.52 20.10 14.32
CA LYS A 182 28.49 21.06 14.88
C LYS A 182 29.32 20.40 15.98
N SER A 183 28.70 19.69 16.92
CA SER A 183 29.42 19.05 18.02
C SER A 183 30.43 18.00 17.50
N GLN A 184 30.02 17.19 16.52
CA GLN A 184 30.91 16.21 15.88
C GLN A 184 32.08 16.87 15.14
N LYS A 185 31.81 17.96 14.39
CA LYS A 185 32.88 18.69 13.70
C LYS A 185 33.85 19.35 14.67
N THR A 186 33.35 19.97 15.74
CA THR A 186 34.20 20.59 16.75
C THR A 186 35.07 19.57 17.46
N THR A 187 34.56 18.36 17.75
CA THR A 187 35.40 17.28 18.32
C THR A 187 36.44 16.82 17.31
N ASP A 188 36.07 16.62 16.04
CA ASP A 188 37.00 16.21 14.99
C ASP A 188 38.11 17.24 14.74
N ASP A 189 37.77 18.53 14.77
CA ASP A 189 38.71 19.63 14.54
C ASP A 189 39.66 19.82 15.73
N VAL A 190 39.18 19.63 16.97
CA VAL A 190 40.04 19.59 18.17
C VAL A 190 41.02 18.41 18.11
N ILE A 191 40.55 17.22 17.72
CA ILE A 191 41.40 16.02 17.57
C ILE A 191 42.50 16.26 16.52
N LYS A 192 42.14 16.85 15.37
CA LYS A 192 43.11 17.20 14.31
C LYS A 192 44.10 18.27 14.76
N ALA A 193 43.66 19.29 15.50
CA ALA A 193 44.52 20.38 15.97
C ALA A 193 45.56 19.92 17.01
N VAL A 194 45.21 18.92 17.83
CA VAL A 194 46.13 18.29 18.79
C VAL A 194 47.12 17.32 18.11
N GLY A 195 46.99 17.11 16.79
CA GLY A 195 47.87 16.22 16.03
C GLY A 195 47.61 14.73 16.29
N GLY A 196 46.50 14.39 16.96
CA GLY A 196 46.05 13.02 17.12
C GLY A 196 45.41 12.50 15.83
N GLU A 197 45.61 11.22 15.51
CA GLU A 197 44.86 10.59 14.42
C GLU A 197 43.34 10.74 14.68
N PRO A 198 42.51 10.96 13.64
CA PRO A 198 41.05 11.10 13.77
C PRO A 198 40.35 9.76 14.09
N LYS A 199 41.02 8.87 14.81
CA LYS A 199 40.38 7.72 15.46
C LYS A 199 40.06 8.16 16.87
N LEU A 200 38.78 8.52 17.09
CA LEU A 200 38.17 8.31 18.39
C LEU A 200 38.64 6.93 18.85
N THR A 201 39.38 6.86 19.95
CA THR A 201 39.70 5.55 20.49
C THR A 201 38.35 4.89 20.79
N SER A 202 38.25 3.56 20.68
CA SER A 202 36.97 2.87 20.93
C SER A 202 36.35 3.27 22.27
N ARG A 203 37.19 3.68 23.23
CA ARG A 203 36.81 4.20 24.56
C ARG A 203 36.12 5.56 24.50
N ASP A 204 36.62 6.51 23.71
CA ASP A 204 36.00 7.85 23.59
C ASP A 204 34.64 7.76 22.86
N ALA A 205 34.53 6.88 21.86
CA ALA A 205 33.27 6.61 21.19
C ALA A 205 32.28 5.87 22.12
N GLU A 206 32.77 4.98 22.97
CA GLU A 206 31.99 4.33 24.03
C GLU A 206 31.52 5.35 25.08
N ASP A 207 32.35 6.30 25.49
CA ASP A 207 31.98 7.33 26.47
C ASP A 207 30.94 8.31 25.90
N VAL A 208 31.06 8.69 24.63
CA VAL A 208 30.04 9.45 23.89
C VAL A 208 28.77 8.62 23.61
N ALA A 209 28.86 7.29 23.60
CA ALA A 209 27.70 6.41 23.50
C ALA A 209 27.05 6.10 24.87
N ASN A 210 27.85 6.12 25.95
CA ASN A 210 27.46 5.80 27.32
C ASN A 210 26.93 7.02 28.07
N MET A 211 27.16 8.25 27.58
CA MET A 211 26.47 9.44 28.11
C MET A 211 24.96 9.28 27.98
N SER A 212 24.25 9.68 29.03
CA SER A 212 22.79 9.59 29.01
C SER A 212 22.24 10.57 27.97
N LYS A 213 21.11 10.21 27.37
CA LYS A 213 20.44 11.07 26.37
C LYS A 213 20.12 12.44 26.96
N GLU A 214 19.85 12.51 28.25
CA GLU A 214 19.56 13.76 28.97
C GLU A 214 20.81 14.62 29.11
N THR A 215 21.94 14.03 29.49
CA THR A 215 23.22 14.76 29.62
C THR A 215 23.74 15.24 28.26
N PHE A 216 23.53 14.46 27.20
CA PHE A 216 23.91 14.87 25.84
C PHE A 216 23.03 16.02 25.32
N LEU A 217 21.72 15.99 25.61
CA LEU A 217 20.83 17.09 25.25
C LEU A 217 21.14 18.36 26.03
N ASP A 218 21.56 18.25 27.29
CA ASP A 218 21.99 19.41 28.09
C ASP A 218 23.28 20.02 27.55
N PHE A 219 24.26 19.19 27.16
CA PHE A 219 25.47 19.63 26.48
C PHE A 219 25.19 20.37 25.16
N LEU A 220 24.25 19.88 24.34
CA LEU A 220 23.85 20.54 23.09
C LEU A 220 23.04 21.82 23.32
N LYS A 221 22.29 21.93 24.42
CA LYS A 221 21.50 23.12 24.78
C LYS A 221 22.35 24.21 25.41
N GLY A 222 23.37 23.82 26.19
CA GLY A 222 24.32 24.72 26.86
C GLY A 222 25.37 25.31 25.92
N GLY A 223 25.50 24.80 24.69
CA GLY A 223 26.43 25.29 23.66
C GLY A 223 25.94 26.51 22.87
N ASN A 224 25.44 27.54 23.57
CA ASN A 224 25.27 28.90 23.03
C ASN A 224 26.30 29.84 23.65
#